data_AF-A0A436QPB5-F1
#
_entry.id   AF-A0A436QPB5-F1
#
_cell.length_a   1.000
_cell.length_b   1.000
_cell.length_c   1.000
_cell.angle_alpha   90.00
_cell.angle_beta   90.00
_cell.angle_gamma   90.00
#
_symmetry.space_group_name_H-M   'P 1'
#
loop_
_entity.id
_entity.type
_entity.pdbx_description
1 polymer ?
#
loop_
_entity_poly.entity_id
_entity_poly.type
_entity_poly.pdbx_seq_one_letter_code
_entity_poly.pdbx_strand_id
1 'polypeptide(L)'
;MLLALLAAASAQAHSGSSAPPPPGIQIPSLTHGQMAVIARYRGDILDFAQRQTVTDPTFRRLYNHGNLQYTYCLWGLMPGSLGDEESPFNECSHAYLATAKALLTYMATMPAA
;
A
#
# COMPACT_ATOMS: atom_id res chain seq x y z
N MET A 1 44.43 -22.16 8.02
CA MET A 1 43.17 -22.24 7.24
C MET A 1 42.05 -22.41 8.26
N LEU A 2 41.43 -21.31 8.69
CA LEU A 2 40.42 -21.29 9.75
C LEU A 2 39.04 -21.28 9.08
N LEU A 3 38.35 -22.42 9.11
CA LEU A 3 37.03 -22.56 8.52
C LEU A 3 35.99 -22.01 9.50
N ALA A 4 35.43 -20.84 9.18
CA ALA A 4 34.38 -20.21 9.98
C ALA A 4 33.09 -21.02 9.87
N LEU A 5 32.74 -21.73 10.95
CA LEU A 5 31.43 -22.34 11.17
C LEU A 5 30.41 -21.24 11.50
N LEU A 6 29.86 -20.60 10.47
CA LEU A 6 28.66 -19.78 10.59
C LEU A 6 27.46 -20.73 10.78
N ALA A 7 27.20 -21.10 12.03
CA ALA A 7 25.91 -21.67 12.40
C ALA A 7 24.83 -20.65 12.06
N ALA A 8 23.96 -20.99 11.10
CA ALA A 8 22.77 -20.22 10.79
C ALA A 8 21.82 -20.29 11.98
N ALA A 9 21.99 -19.36 12.94
CA ALA A 9 20.99 -19.12 13.95
C ALA A 9 19.72 -18.69 13.20
N SER A 10 18.71 -19.56 13.22
CA SER A 10 17.37 -19.22 12.71
C SER A 10 16.93 -17.93 13.36
N ALA A 11 16.84 -16.85 12.58
CA ALA A 11 16.40 -15.57 13.09
C ALA A 11 14.95 -15.73 13.57
N GLN A 12 14.71 -15.52 14.86
CA GLN A 12 13.39 -15.61 15.49
C GLN A 12 12.32 -14.73 14.79
N ALA A 13 12.73 -13.75 13.97
CA ALA A 13 11.83 -12.97 13.12
C ALA A 13 11.07 -13.81 12.07
N HIS A 14 11.57 -15.00 11.72
CA HIS A 14 10.93 -15.94 10.80
C HIS A 14 10.19 -17.09 11.49
N SER A 15 10.11 -17.12 12.83
CA SER A 15 9.26 -18.12 13.50
C SER A 15 7.80 -17.78 13.17
N GLY A 16 7.16 -18.64 12.36
CA GLY A 16 5.76 -18.48 12.01
C GLY A 16 4.91 -18.36 13.28
N SER A 17 4.15 -17.28 13.39
CA SER A 17 3.17 -17.14 14.46
C SER A 17 2.02 -18.12 14.19
N SER A 18 1.69 -18.96 15.18
CA SER A 18 0.50 -19.83 15.13
C SER A 18 -0.79 -19.07 15.42
N ALA A 19 -0.72 -17.77 15.71
CA ALA A 19 -1.90 -16.95 15.90
C ALA A 19 -2.63 -16.77 14.56
N PRO A 20 -3.98 -16.81 14.56
CA PRO A 20 -4.75 -16.47 13.37
C PRO A 20 -4.34 -15.10 12.82
N PRO A 21 -4.27 -14.94 11.49
CA PRO A 21 -3.99 -13.63 10.92
C PRO A 21 -5.06 -12.63 11.39
N PRO A 22 -4.66 -11.38 11.70
CA PRO A 22 -5.62 -10.34 12.02
C PRO A 22 -6.59 -10.14 10.84
N PRO A 23 -7.82 -9.67 11.10
CA PRO A 23 -8.79 -9.42 10.04
C PRO A 23 -8.20 -8.51 8.95
N GLY A 24 -8.64 -8.75 7.72
CA GLY A 24 -8.25 -7.92 6.57
C GLY A 24 -8.70 -6.47 6.73
N ILE A 25 -8.02 -5.56 6.05
CA ILE A 25 -8.44 -4.15 5.95
C ILE A 25 -9.26 -4.00 4.67
N GLN A 26 -10.48 -3.49 4.81
CA GLN A 26 -11.32 -3.21 3.66
C GLN A 26 -10.78 -2.00 2.89
N ILE A 27 -10.57 -2.16 1.59
CA ILE A 27 -10.18 -1.09 0.67
C ILE A 27 -11.36 -0.89 -0.29
N PRO A 28 -12.19 0.16 -0.10
CA PRO A 28 -13.33 0.40 -0.98
C PRO A 28 -12.90 0.66 -2.42
N SER A 29 -13.64 0.10 -3.38
CA SER A 29 -13.39 0.33 -4.80
C SER A 29 -13.62 1.80 -5.20
N LEU A 30 -13.08 2.17 -6.37
CA LEU A 30 -13.24 3.48 -6.98
C LEU A 30 -13.97 3.36 -8.31
N THR A 31 -14.74 4.39 -8.66
CA THR A 31 -15.13 4.59 -10.06
C THR A 31 -13.95 5.13 -10.88
N HIS A 32 -13.93 4.95 -12.19
CA HIS A 32 -12.89 5.52 -13.07
C HIS A 32 -12.76 7.04 -12.92
N GLY A 33 -13.90 7.76 -12.83
CA GLY A 33 -13.89 9.20 -12.54
C GLY A 33 -13.21 9.55 -11.21
N GLN A 34 -13.40 8.75 -10.16
CA GLN A 34 -12.67 8.92 -8.90
C GLN A 34 -11.18 8.59 -9.04
N MET A 35 -10.83 7.55 -9.82
CA MET A 35 -9.44 7.22 -10.08
C MET A 35 -8.69 8.38 -10.73
N ALA A 36 -9.28 9.06 -11.73
CA ALA A 36 -8.68 10.22 -12.37
C ALA A 36 -8.35 11.34 -11.36
N VAL A 37 -9.25 11.59 -10.39
CA VAL A 37 -9.02 12.57 -9.31
C VAL A 37 -7.91 12.10 -8.38
N ILE A 38 -7.96 10.87 -7.88
CA ILE A 38 -6.97 10.38 -6.92
C ILE A 38 -5.59 10.26 -7.57
N ALA A 39 -5.49 9.88 -8.84
CA ALA A 39 -4.24 9.80 -9.57
C ALA A 39 -3.52 11.16 -9.60
N ARG A 40 -4.28 12.25 -9.82
CA ARG A 40 -3.74 13.61 -9.80
C ARG A 40 -3.14 14.01 -8.45
N TYR A 41 -3.72 13.53 -7.34
CA TYR A 41 -3.31 13.92 -5.97
C TYR A 41 -2.54 12.82 -5.23
N ARG A 42 -2.20 11.69 -5.87
CA ARG A 42 -1.55 10.56 -5.21
C ARG A 42 -0.24 10.99 -4.53
N GLY A 43 0.57 11.81 -5.19
CA GLY A 43 1.81 12.36 -4.62
C GLY A 43 1.55 13.13 -3.33
N ASP A 44 0.63 14.11 -3.39
CA ASP A 44 0.27 14.94 -2.24
C ASP A 44 -0.29 14.12 -1.07
N ILE A 45 -1.07 13.07 -1.36
CA ILE A 45 -1.60 12.14 -0.35
C ILE A 45 -0.44 11.42 0.35
N LEU A 46 0.56 10.94 -0.39
CA LEU A 46 1.71 10.26 0.20
C LEU A 46 2.61 11.22 0.97
N ASP A 47 2.82 12.43 0.48
CA ASP A 47 3.56 13.47 1.21
C ASP A 47 2.85 13.85 2.51
N PHE A 48 1.51 13.91 2.50
CA PHE A 48 0.72 14.09 3.71
C PHE A 48 0.84 12.90 4.67
N ALA A 49 0.86 11.66 4.15
CA ALA A 49 1.07 10.46 4.95
C ALA A 49 2.47 10.42 5.58
N GLN A 50 3.51 10.84 4.87
CA GLN A 50 4.88 10.85 5.38
C GLN A 50 5.09 11.84 6.54
N ARG A 51 4.22 12.86 6.66
CA ARG A 51 4.24 13.82 7.76
C ARG A 51 3.56 13.34 9.04
N GLN A 52 2.86 12.19 9.00
CA GLN A 52 2.17 11.65 10.16
C GLN A 52 3.18 11.06 11.16
N THR A 53 3.22 11.62 12.37
CA THR A 53 4.12 11.17 13.45
C THR A 53 3.48 10.08 14.31
N VAL A 54 2.18 10.17 14.54
CA VAL A 54 1.38 9.15 15.24
C VAL A 54 0.78 8.22 14.19
N THR A 55 1.22 6.96 14.17
CA THR A 55 0.74 5.95 13.23
C THR A 55 0.38 4.66 13.95
N ASP A 56 -0.60 3.94 13.42
CA ASP A 56 -1.05 2.65 13.93
C ASP A 56 -0.86 1.53 12.87
N PRO A 57 -1.13 0.25 13.21
CA PRO A 57 -1.00 -0.85 12.26
C PRO A 57 -1.88 -0.71 11.00
N THR A 58 -3.06 -0.09 11.07
CA THR A 58 -3.96 0.09 9.92
C THR A 58 -3.36 1.11 8.95
N PHE A 59 -2.93 2.27 9.45
CA PHE A 59 -2.22 3.27 8.65
C PHE A 59 -1.02 2.66 7.93
N ARG A 60 -0.16 1.96 8.67
CA ARG A 60 1.08 1.37 8.13
C ARG A 60 0.80 0.32 7.07
N ARG A 61 -0.24 -0.49 7.24
CA ARG A 61 -0.66 -1.49 6.26
C ARG A 61 -1.24 -0.84 4.99
N LEU A 62 -2.07 0.18 5.11
CA LEU A 62 -2.59 0.92 3.95
C LEU A 62 -1.45 1.60 3.17
N TYR A 63 -0.56 2.31 3.87
CA TYR A 63 0.60 2.96 3.25
C TYR A 63 1.51 1.95 2.53
N ASN A 64 1.84 0.84 3.19
CA ASN A 64 2.69 -0.19 2.60
C ASN A 64 2.01 -0.93 1.43
N HIS A 65 0.74 -1.29 1.58
CA HIS A 65 -0.01 -1.96 0.52
C HIS A 65 -0.08 -1.09 -0.73
N GLY A 66 -0.42 0.20 -0.60
CA GLY A 66 -0.52 1.12 -1.75
C GLY A 66 0.82 1.32 -2.46
N ASN A 67 1.94 1.35 -1.73
CA ASN A 67 3.28 1.46 -2.30
C ASN A 67 3.73 0.16 -2.98
N LEU A 68 3.41 -0.99 -2.42
CA LEU A 68 3.66 -2.29 -3.05
C LEU A 68 2.87 -2.44 -4.34
N GLN A 69 1.56 -2.18 -4.31
CA GLN A 69 0.72 -2.24 -5.50
C GLN A 69 1.25 -1.30 -6.59
N TYR A 70 1.57 -0.06 -6.23
CA TYR A 70 2.12 0.90 -7.18
C TYR A 70 3.42 0.39 -7.84
N THR A 71 4.32 -0.20 -7.05
CA THR A 71 5.58 -0.77 -7.55
C THR A 71 5.33 -1.95 -8.49
N TYR A 72 4.47 -2.91 -8.08
CA TYR A 72 4.11 -4.06 -8.92
C TYR A 72 3.35 -3.66 -10.19
N CYS A 73 2.63 -2.54 -10.13
CA CYS A 73 1.93 -1.94 -11.26
C CYS A 73 2.85 -1.00 -12.07
N LEU A 74 4.14 -1.31 -12.12
CA LEU A 74 5.16 -0.61 -12.89
C LEU A 74 5.20 0.90 -12.58
N TRP A 75 5.13 1.28 -11.31
CA TRP A 75 5.12 2.69 -10.87
C TRP A 75 4.02 3.52 -11.57
N GLY A 76 2.87 2.90 -11.84
CA GLY A 76 1.74 3.55 -12.52
C GLY A 76 1.95 3.79 -14.02
N LEU A 77 2.98 3.16 -14.62
CA LEU A 77 3.25 3.23 -16.06
C LEU A 77 2.53 2.12 -16.85
N MET A 78 1.68 1.34 -16.18
CA MET A 78 0.98 0.24 -16.83
C MET A 78 0.09 0.77 -17.99
N PRO A 79 0.26 0.28 -19.23
CA PRO A 79 -0.37 0.91 -20.40
C PRO A 79 -1.89 0.94 -20.32
N GLY A 80 -2.47 2.11 -20.53
CA GLY A 80 -3.93 2.29 -20.56
C GLY A 80 -4.64 2.06 -19.22
N SER A 81 -3.92 1.76 -18.13
CA SER A 81 -4.55 1.30 -16.88
C SER A 81 -5.46 2.33 -16.22
N LEU A 82 -5.36 3.61 -16.58
CA LEU A 82 -6.14 4.70 -15.99
C LEU A 82 -7.12 5.36 -16.96
N GLY A 83 -6.69 5.56 -18.21
CA GLY A 83 -7.42 6.33 -19.21
C GLY A 83 -8.30 5.51 -20.14
N ASP A 84 -8.16 4.18 -20.13
CA ASP A 84 -8.91 3.24 -20.95
C ASP A 84 -9.61 2.22 -20.04
N GLU A 85 -10.94 2.32 -19.93
CA GLU A 85 -11.72 1.45 -19.04
C GLU A 85 -11.74 -0.02 -19.50
N GLU A 86 -11.46 -0.28 -20.78
CA GLU A 86 -11.38 -1.63 -21.36
C GLU A 86 -9.98 -2.23 -21.25
N SER A 87 -9.00 -1.48 -20.73
CA SER A 87 -7.64 -1.97 -20.56
C SER A 87 -7.62 -3.19 -19.63
N PRO A 88 -6.93 -4.29 -20.00
CA PRO A 88 -6.76 -5.45 -19.11
C PRO A 88 -5.93 -5.12 -17.86
N PHE A 89 -5.39 -3.91 -17.77
CA PHE A 89 -4.59 -3.43 -16.67
C PHE A 89 -5.32 -2.46 -15.75
N ASN A 90 -6.63 -2.22 -15.92
CA ASN A 90 -7.39 -1.30 -15.07
C ASN A 90 -7.25 -1.64 -13.57
N GLU A 91 -7.23 -2.93 -13.22
CA GLU A 91 -7.08 -3.43 -11.86
C GLU A 91 -5.76 -2.98 -11.21
N CYS A 92 -4.72 -2.74 -12.01
CA CYS A 92 -3.47 -2.18 -11.50
C CYS A 92 -3.70 -0.78 -10.91
N SER A 93 -4.35 0.11 -11.66
CA SER A 93 -4.71 1.45 -11.19
C SER A 93 -5.69 1.41 -10.02
N HIS A 94 -6.71 0.55 -10.11
CA HIS A 94 -7.68 0.39 -9.04
C HIS A 94 -6.98 0.04 -7.72
N ALA A 95 -6.04 -0.89 -7.72
CA ALA A 95 -5.37 -1.35 -6.51
C ALA A 95 -4.64 -0.21 -5.76
N TYR A 96 -3.74 0.53 -6.42
CA TYR A 96 -2.96 1.55 -5.73
C TYR A 96 -3.74 2.86 -5.50
N LEU A 97 -4.69 3.22 -6.37
CA LEU A 97 -5.50 4.44 -6.20
C LEU A 97 -6.59 4.26 -5.15
N ALA A 98 -7.26 3.10 -5.11
CA ALA A 98 -8.24 2.80 -4.07
C ALA A 98 -7.57 2.83 -2.69
N THR A 99 -6.36 2.27 -2.60
CA THR A 99 -5.57 2.31 -1.37
C THR A 99 -5.15 3.72 -0.99
N ALA A 100 -4.73 4.56 -1.95
CA ALA A 100 -4.39 5.96 -1.67
C ALA A 100 -5.60 6.73 -1.11
N LYS A 101 -6.80 6.53 -1.67
CA LYS A 101 -8.02 7.12 -1.12
C LYS A 101 -8.34 6.56 0.27
N ALA A 102 -8.24 5.25 0.47
CA ALA A 102 -8.49 4.62 1.78
C ALA A 102 -7.53 5.16 2.85
N LEU A 103 -6.25 5.34 2.50
CA LEU A 103 -5.25 5.95 3.36
C LEU A 103 -5.61 7.41 3.70
N LEU A 104 -6.00 8.22 2.70
CA LEU A 104 -6.42 9.60 2.94
C LEU A 104 -7.63 9.68 3.87
N THR A 105 -8.66 8.88 3.61
CA THR A 105 -9.84 8.78 4.48
C THR A 105 -9.46 8.34 5.89
N TYR A 106 -8.55 7.37 6.01
CA TYR A 106 -8.10 6.90 7.32
C TYR A 106 -7.38 8.01 8.10
N MET A 107 -6.47 8.74 7.46
CA MET A 107 -5.76 9.86 8.09
C MET A 107 -6.71 10.93 8.63
N ALA A 108 -7.84 11.17 7.97
CA ALA A 108 -8.87 12.11 8.44
C ALA A 108 -9.57 11.66 9.75
N THR A 109 -9.43 10.39 10.14
CA THR A 109 -9.96 9.85 11.40
C THR A 109 -8.89 9.73 12.49
N MET A 110 -7.62 9.89 12.13
CA MET A 110 -6.53 9.85 13.11
C MET A 110 -6.53 11.12 13.96
N PRO A 111 -6.08 11.04 15.22
CA PRO A 111 -5.87 12.23 16.04
C PRO A 111 -4.94 13.22 15.33
N ALA A 112 -5.26 14.52 15.44
CA ALA A 112 -4.30 15.55 15.05
C ALA A 112 -3.03 15.43 15.92
N ALA A 113 -1.87 15.59 15.28
CA ALA A 113 -0.58 15.61 15.95
C ALA A 113 -0.40 16.87 16.81
#